data_AF-F4Q627-F1
#
_entry.id   AF-F4Q627-F1
#
_cell.length_a   1.000
_cell.length_b   1.000
_cell.length_c   1.000
_cell.angle_alpha   90.00
_cell.angle_beta   90.00
_cell.angle_gamma   90.00
#
_symmetry.space_group_name_H-M   'P 1'
#
loop_
_entity.id
_entity.type
_entity.pdbx_description
1 polymer ?
#
loop_
_entity_poly.entity_id
_entity_poly.type
_entity_poly.pdbx_seq_one_letter_code
_entity_poly.pdbx_strand_id
1 'polypeptide(L)'
;MANMKLANWGAMIGLAAAWILIAGGIMALGYDRDWIGIYSICIGGLLIPLLWPFKFIGPLKAIFHGHYWLSSVLCALLSVISYFEVPTLLGGATLSIAAIVFAVAAWRGEQGAYFEKKR
;
A
#
# COMPACT_ATOMS: atom_id res chain seq x y z
N MET A 1 -21.37 -9.51 14.58
CA MET A 1 -20.54 -8.36 14.17
C MET A 1 -19.25 -8.89 13.56
N ALA A 2 -18.92 -8.47 12.33
CA ALA A 2 -17.64 -8.84 11.72
C ALA A 2 -16.52 -8.16 12.51
N ASN A 3 -15.60 -8.93 13.10
CA ASN A 3 -14.37 -8.39 13.68
C ASN A 3 -13.50 -7.91 12.51
N MET A 4 -13.77 -6.69 12.03
CA MET A 4 -12.95 -6.08 11.00
C MET A 4 -11.61 -5.73 11.63
N LYS A 5 -10.57 -6.49 11.26
CA LYS A 5 -9.18 -6.19 11.65
C LYS A 5 -8.81 -4.81 11.09
N LEU A 6 -8.13 -3.99 11.88
CA LEU A 6 -7.64 -2.68 11.45
C LEU A 6 -6.70 -2.83 10.24
N ALA A 7 -5.96 -3.94 10.20
CA ALA A 7 -5.11 -4.31 9.07
C ALA A 7 -5.86 -4.44 7.73
N ASN A 8 -7.14 -4.85 7.74
CA ASN A 8 -7.96 -4.91 6.53
C ASN A 8 -8.23 -3.51 5.96
N TRP A 9 -8.53 -2.56 6.86
CA TRP A 9 -8.69 -1.15 6.49
C TRP A 9 -7.38 -0.57 5.94
N GLY A 10 -6.25 -0.87 6.57
CA GLY A 10 -4.93 -0.48 6.06
C GLY A 10 -4.66 -1.00 4.65
N ALA A 11 -5.02 -2.26 4.38
CA ALA A 11 -4.89 -2.87 3.05
C ALA A 11 -5.79 -2.20 2.01
N MET A 12 -7.05 -1.89 2.35
CA MET A 12 -7.96 -1.17 1.45
C MET A 12 -7.47 0.25 1.12
N ILE A 13 -6.98 0.99 2.12
CA ILE A 13 -6.41 2.33 1.91
C ILE A 13 -5.15 2.24 1.05
N GLY A 14 -4.27 1.27 1.31
CA GLY A 14 -3.07 1.07 0.51
C GLY A 14 -3.36 0.67 -0.94
N LEU A 15 -4.42 -0.10 -1.18
CA LEU A 15 -4.88 -0.42 -2.54
C LEU A 15 -5.45 0.80 -3.26
N ALA A 16 -6.21 1.66 -2.57
CA ALA A 16 -6.66 2.91 -3.12
C ALA A 16 -5.46 3.83 -3.47
N ALA A 17 -4.48 3.92 -2.57
CA ALA A 17 -3.24 4.65 -2.80
C ALA A 17 -2.48 4.13 -4.04
N ALA A 18 -2.42 2.81 -4.22
CA ALA A 18 -1.78 2.19 -5.38
C ALA A 18 -2.45 2.60 -6.71
N TRP A 19 -3.78 2.65 -6.76
CA TRP A 19 -4.51 3.16 -7.93
C TRP A 19 -4.27 4.65 -8.18
N ILE A 20 -4.25 5.45 -7.11
CA ILE A 20 -3.96 6.89 -7.21
C ILE A 20 -2.53 7.10 -7.71
N LEU A 21 -1.55 6.30 -7.26
CA LEU A 21 -0.16 6.38 -7.72
C LEU A 21 0.00 5.97 -9.19
N ILE A 22 -0.75 4.98 -9.67
CA ILE A 22 -0.75 4.62 -11.10
C ILE A 22 -1.34 5.76 -11.93
N ALA A 23 -2.51 6.27 -11.55
CA ALA A 23 -3.16 7.36 -12.28
C ALA A 23 -2.33 8.66 -12.24
N GLY A 24 -1.83 9.03 -11.05
CA GLY A 24 -0.94 10.16 -10.83
C GLY A 24 0.39 10.01 -11.57
N GLY A 25 0.96 8.82 -11.58
CA GLY A 25 2.19 8.52 -12.30
C GLY A 25 2.05 8.62 -13.82
N ILE A 26 0.89 8.23 -14.39
CA ILE A 26 0.60 8.45 -15.82
C ILE A 26 0.55 9.94 -16.15
N MET A 27 -0.08 10.75 -15.29
CA MET A 27 -0.14 12.20 -15.48
C MET A 27 1.23 12.88 -15.34
N ALA A 28 2.11 12.33 -14.50
CA ALA A 28 3.47 12.81 -14.27
C ALA A 28 4.42 12.63 -15.46
N LEU A 29 4.14 11.70 -16.39
CA LEU A 29 5.00 11.46 -17.56
C LEU A 29 5.12 12.66 -18.51
N GLY A 30 4.27 13.69 -18.37
CA GLY A 30 4.33 14.94 -19.13
C GLY A 30 5.12 16.07 -18.48
N TYR A 31 5.74 15.86 -17.32
CA TYR A 31 6.45 16.88 -16.55
C TYR A 31 7.98 16.68 -16.58
N ASP A 32 8.75 17.71 -16.20
CA ASP A 32 10.22 17.73 -16.22
C ASP A 32 10.90 16.64 -15.35
N ARG A 33 10.14 15.90 -14.53
CA ARG A 33 10.61 14.80 -13.67
C ARG A 33 9.81 13.51 -13.88
N ASP A 34 9.54 13.20 -15.15
CA ASP A 34 8.88 11.98 -15.64
C ASP A 34 9.29 10.65 -14.94
N TRP A 35 10.55 10.52 -14.52
CA TRP A 35 11.04 9.36 -13.75
C TRP A 35 10.31 9.14 -12.41
N ILE A 36 9.79 10.20 -11.78
CA ILE A 36 8.96 10.11 -10.57
C ILE A 36 7.58 9.53 -10.91
N GLY A 37 7.07 9.87 -12.09
CA GLY A 37 5.87 9.25 -12.67
C GLY A 37 6.04 7.77 -12.89
N ILE A 38 7.14 7.35 -13.53
CA ILE A 38 7.48 5.94 -13.74
C ILE A 38 7.59 5.20 -12.40
N TYR A 39 8.31 5.77 -11.43
CA TYR A 39 8.44 5.23 -10.08
C TYR A 39 7.07 5.00 -9.41
N SER A 40 6.16 5.97 -9.52
CA SER A 40 4.82 5.89 -8.92
C SER A 40 3.97 4.80 -9.57
N ILE A 41 4.05 4.63 -10.88
CA ILE A 41 3.39 3.52 -11.60
C ILE A 41 3.93 2.17 -11.12
N CYS A 42 5.27 2.02 -11.04
CA CYS A 42 5.90 0.79 -10.58
C CYS A 42 5.46 0.43 -9.15
N ILE A 43 5.38 1.42 -8.25
CA ILE A 43 4.96 1.18 -6.87
C ILE A 43 3.49 0.81 -6.77
N GLY A 44 2.61 1.53 -7.45
CA GLY A 44 1.20 1.15 -7.46
C GLY A 44 1.01 -0.26 -8.02
N GLY A 45 1.72 -0.59 -9.11
CA GLY A 45 1.74 -1.93 -9.68
C GLY A 45 2.29 -3.01 -8.75
N LEU A 46 3.29 -2.69 -7.91
CA LEU A 46 3.89 -3.60 -6.93
C LEU A 46 3.02 -3.78 -5.66
N LEU A 47 2.37 -2.71 -5.20
CA LEU A 47 1.54 -2.74 -3.99
C LEU A 47 0.23 -3.49 -4.18
N ILE A 48 -0.38 -3.44 -5.38
CA ILE A 48 -1.59 -4.21 -5.70
C ILE A 48 -1.43 -5.70 -5.38
N PRO A 49 -0.43 -6.42 -5.94
CA PRO A 49 -0.24 -7.83 -5.66
C PRO A 49 0.18 -8.13 -4.21
N LEU A 50 0.78 -7.16 -3.53
CA LEU A 50 1.24 -7.32 -2.15
C LEU A 50 0.10 -7.22 -1.13
N LEU A 51 -0.78 -6.23 -1.33
CA LEU A 51 -1.90 -5.93 -0.46
C LEU A 51 -3.12 -6.79 -0.80
N TRP A 52 -3.34 -7.09 -2.08
CA TRP A 52 -4.41 -8.00 -2.51
C TRP A 52 -3.97 -9.46 -2.43
N PRO A 53 -4.81 -10.38 -1.93
CA PRO A 53 -4.44 -11.78 -1.73
C PRO A 53 -4.44 -12.57 -3.04
N PHE A 54 -3.53 -12.28 -3.97
CA PHE A 54 -3.34 -13.07 -5.19
C PHE A 54 -2.87 -14.50 -4.85
N LYS A 55 -3.44 -15.49 -5.54
CA LYS A 55 -3.13 -16.91 -5.33
C LYS A 55 -1.69 -17.30 -5.71
N PHE A 56 -1.05 -16.53 -6.59
CA PHE A 56 0.26 -16.85 -7.15
C PHE A 56 1.46 -16.37 -6.30
N ILE A 57 1.21 -15.61 -5.23
CA ILE A 57 2.26 -14.94 -4.41
C ILE A 57 2.38 -15.65 -3.06
N GLY A 58 2.41 -16.99 -3.07
CA GLY A 58 2.33 -17.85 -1.89
C GLY A 58 3.27 -17.46 -0.72
N PRO A 59 4.60 -17.40 -0.92
CA PRO A 59 5.55 -17.14 0.16
C PRO A 59 5.59 -15.66 0.59
N LEU A 60 5.54 -14.71 -0.35
CA LEU A 60 5.52 -13.28 -0.01
C LEU A 60 4.23 -12.89 0.74
N LYS A 61 3.09 -13.49 0.38
CA LYS A 61 1.82 -13.26 1.08
C LYS A 61 1.92 -13.61 2.55
N ALA A 62 2.56 -14.72 2.90
CA ALA A 62 2.68 -15.15 4.30
C ALA A 62 3.52 -14.17 5.14
N ILE A 63 4.57 -13.58 4.55
CA ILE A 63 5.45 -12.63 5.25
C ILE A 63 4.76 -11.28 5.43
N PHE A 64 4.18 -10.73 4.37
CA PHE A 64 3.55 -9.40 4.43
C PHE A 64 2.23 -9.41 5.17
N HIS A 65 1.44 -10.47 5.07
CA HIS A 65 0.16 -10.58 5.78
C HIS A 65 0.34 -11.12 7.21
N GLY A 66 1.50 -11.72 7.52
CA GLY A 66 1.85 -12.17 8.86
C GLY A 66 2.51 -11.08 9.72
N HIS A 67 3.17 -10.10 9.11
CA HIS A 67 3.94 -9.06 9.81
C HIS A 67 3.53 -7.65 9.36
N TYR A 68 2.52 -7.08 10.03
CA TYR A 68 2.01 -5.74 9.72
C TYR A 68 3.04 -4.62 9.89
N TRP A 69 4.07 -4.82 10.72
CA TRP A 69 5.21 -3.93 10.81
C TRP A 69 5.94 -3.76 9.47
N LEU A 70 6.12 -4.86 8.73
CA LEU A 70 6.78 -4.82 7.43
C LEU A 70 5.95 -4.05 6.41
N SER A 71 4.63 -4.25 6.40
CA SER A 71 3.72 -3.49 5.53
C SER A 71 3.68 -2.00 5.88
N SER A 72 3.74 -1.65 7.17
CA SER A 72 3.83 -0.25 7.61
C SER A 72 5.12 0.41 7.10
N VAL A 73 6.29 -0.20 7.35
CA VAL A 73 7.59 0.33 6.94
C VAL A 73 7.67 0.43 5.41
N LEU A 74 7.20 -0.59 4.69
CA LEU A 74 7.19 -0.58 3.23
C LEU A 74 6.30 0.54 2.68
N CYS A 75 5.09 0.73 3.20
CA CYS A 75 4.22 1.83 2.76
C CYS A 75 4.84 3.21 3.08
N ALA A 76 5.49 3.36 4.24
CA ALA A 76 6.14 4.62 4.63
C ALA A 76 7.36 4.95 3.75
N LEU A 77 8.21 3.96 3.45
CA LEU A 77 9.39 4.18 2.60
C LEU A 77 8.99 4.48 1.15
N LEU A 78 7.99 3.77 0.64
CA LEU A 78 7.51 3.94 -0.73
C LEU A 78 6.72 5.23 -0.95
N SER A 79 6.27 5.93 0.11
CA SER A 79 5.56 7.20 -0.03
C SER A 79 6.49 8.40 -0.22
N VAL A 80 7.76 8.33 0.22
CA VAL A 80 8.69 9.46 0.28
C VAL A 80 8.89 10.12 -1.08
N ILE A 81 9.19 9.33 -2.11
CA ILE A 81 9.48 9.87 -3.45
C ILE A 81 8.20 10.39 -4.14
N SER A 82 7.04 9.87 -3.77
CA SER A 82 5.73 10.31 -4.28
C SER A 82 5.32 11.72 -3.84
N TYR A 83 6.05 12.34 -2.90
CA TYR A 83 5.80 13.74 -2.49
C TYR A 83 6.53 14.78 -3.34
N PHE A 84 7.45 14.36 -4.21
CA PHE A 84 8.27 15.28 -5.00
C PHE A 84 7.58 15.78 -6.27
N GLU A 85 6.41 15.23 -6.62
CA GLU A 85 5.58 15.70 -7.71
C GLU A 85 4.11 15.87 -7.29
N VAL A 86 3.52 16.97 -7.76
CA VAL A 86 2.11 17.31 -7.50
C VAL A 86 1.13 16.19 -7.89
N PRO A 87 1.21 15.58 -9.10
CA PRO A 87 0.27 14.53 -9.50
C PRO A 87 0.33 13.25 -8.65
N THR A 88 1.44 12.98 -7.96
CA THR A 88 1.65 11.76 -7.16
C THR A 88 1.50 12.00 -5.66
N LEU A 89 1.42 13.27 -5.24
CA LEU A 89 1.30 13.71 -3.84
C LEU A 89 0.10 13.09 -3.10
N LEU A 90 -1.06 13.03 -3.75
CA LEU A 90 -2.25 12.40 -3.17
C LEU A 90 -2.04 10.89 -2.94
N GLY A 91 -1.34 10.23 -3.85
CA GLY A 91 -0.95 8.82 -3.71
C GLY A 91 0.04 8.62 -2.57
N GLY A 92 1.04 9.51 -2.43
CA GLY A 92 1.96 9.51 -1.30
C GLY A 92 1.26 9.72 0.04
N ALA A 93 0.37 10.71 0.14
CA ALA A 93 -0.40 11.01 1.34
C ALA A 93 -1.28 9.83 1.78
N THR A 94 -2.02 9.23 0.85
CA THR A 94 -2.86 8.06 1.13
C THR A 94 -2.03 6.84 1.52
N LEU A 95 -0.86 6.64 0.93
CA LEU A 95 0.06 5.56 1.30
C LEU A 95 0.65 5.76 2.72
N SER A 96 0.96 6.99 3.11
CA SER A 96 1.39 7.32 4.47
C SER A 96 0.29 7.07 5.49
N ILE A 97 -0.97 7.36 5.16
CA ILE A 97 -2.11 7.00 6.01
C ILE A 97 -2.21 5.48 6.16
N ALA A 98 -2.07 4.71 5.08
CA ALA A 98 -2.04 3.25 5.15
C ALA A 98 -0.90 2.74 6.05
N ALA A 99 0.29 3.36 5.96
CA ALA A 99 1.42 3.02 6.81
C ALA A 99 1.13 3.21 8.31
N ILE A 100 0.48 4.32 8.68
CA ILE A 100 0.06 4.60 10.06
C ILE A 100 -0.98 3.57 10.52
N VAL A 101 -1.97 3.25 9.69
CA VAL A 101 -3.00 2.26 10.04
C VAL A 101 -2.36 0.87 10.26
N PHE A 102 -1.41 0.47 9.42
CA PHE A 102 -0.65 -0.76 9.64
C PHE A 102 0.22 -0.74 10.89
N ALA A 103 0.82 0.41 11.25
CA ALA A 103 1.58 0.55 12.49
C ALA A 103 0.68 0.36 13.73
N VAL A 104 -0.52 0.97 13.71
CA VAL A 104 -1.50 0.83 14.80
C VAL A 104 -2.01 -0.60 14.89
N ALA A 105 -2.26 -1.27 13.75
CA ALA A 105 -2.64 -2.68 13.72
C ALA A 105 -1.53 -3.58 14.30
N ALA A 106 -0.27 -3.28 13.98
CA ALA A 106 0.90 -4.00 14.50
C ALA A 106 1.05 -3.81 16.02
N TRP A 107 0.86 -2.60 16.53
CA TRP A 107 0.90 -2.33 17.98
C TRP A 107 -0.21 -3.08 18.71
N ARG A 108 -1.41 -3.16 18.13
CA ARG A 108 -2.52 -3.94 18.69
C ARG A 108 -2.29 -5.46 18.70
N GLY A 109 -1.18 -5.94 18.14
CA GLY A 109 -0.86 -7.36 18.07
C GLY A 109 -1.80 -8.13 17.15
N GLU A 110 -2.49 -7.44 16.23
CA GLU A 110 -3.31 -8.12 15.24
C GLU A 110 -2.39 -9.01 14.37
N GLN A 111 -2.82 -10.23 14.08
CA GLN A 111 -2.12 -11.15 13.19
C GLN A 111 -3.10 -11.90 12.29
N GLY A 112 -2.62 -12.33 11.12
CA GLY A 112 -3.37 -13.14 10.15
C GLY A 112 -3.67 -12.39 8.85
N ALA A 113 -4.29 -13.08 7.89
CA ALA A 113 -4.47 -12.50 6.56
C ALA A 113 -5.39 -11.28 6.58
N TYR A 114 -5.08 -10.27 5.74
CA TYR A 114 -5.87 -9.04 5.65
C TYR A 114 -7.35 -9.31 5.33
N PHE A 115 -7.58 -10.27 4.42
CA PHE A 115 -8.90 -10.72 3.99
C PHE A 115 -9.10 -12.19 4.39
N GLU A 116 -9.36 -12.44 5.67
CA GLU A 116 -9.81 -13.75 6.13
C GLU A 116 -11.29 -13.95 5.80
N LYS A 117 -11.58 -14.94 4.95
CA LYS A 117 -12.97 -15.37 4.74
C LYS A 117 -13.36 -16.23 5.94
N LYS A 118 -14.23 -15.72 6.82
CA LYS A 118 -14.91 -16.57 7.82
C LYS A 118 -15.62 -17.68 7.05
N ARG A 119 -15.16 -18.92 7.23
CA ARG A 119 -15.86 -20.12 6.77
C ARG A 119 -16.87 -20.51 7.83
#